data_AF-A0A961H3Z3-F1
#
_entry.id   AF-A0A961H3Z3-F1
#
_cell.length_a   1.000
_cell.length_b   1.000
_cell.length_c   1.000
_cell.angle_alpha   90.00
_cell.angle_beta   90.00
_cell.angle_gamma   90.00
#
_symmetry.space_group_name_H-M   'P 1'
#
loop_
_entity.id
_entity.type
_entity.pdbx_description
1 polymer ?
#
loop_
_entity_poly.entity_id
_entity_poly.type
_entity_poly.pdbx_seq_one_letter_code
_entity_poly.pdbx_strand_id
1 'polypeptide(L)'
;GKQMAIDSDLNAGLIDESEAKRRREEIRQEADFFGAMDGSSKFVRGDAIAGILILVINIIGGFAVGAIARGWPIGQTAEVFTTLTIGDGLTSQIPSFIISIAAALIVTRSGSSETLGEEFAGQLTSQPRGMVITAAFLAALAFTPLPTVPLMATAIALGTMSFTMIRSSRRKAQHERADKAAKAPASDAPPPIETLLKVDTLELEVGYGLVPLIDKGQGGDLLDRINAIRRQLAVELGLVMPPVRIRDNMQLGSSEYRVKVRGAEIARSNVHPEMLMAMDPGIATGTLEGEPTTEPAFGLNALWIRPELRQRAETMNYTVVDATSVMATHLTELVKTHASELLTREEVNNLIEGLRARVPKLCEEAIPAIVKPADLQRVLHNLLRERVPIRDMETIVETLADWAPRSKDMDILTEYTRKSLRRTICEQYAVSDDGKARLVCVTLDPSFEDQV
;
A
#
# COMPACT_ATOMS: atom_id res chain seq x y z
N GLY A 1 -8.06 1.00 14.13
CA GLY A 1 -7.46 1.96 13.18
C GLY A 1 -6.13 1.46 12.68
N LYS A 2 -5.03 1.75 13.40
CA LYS A 2 -3.67 1.43 12.93
C LYS A 2 -3.38 -0.07 12.73
N GLN A 3 -3.93 -0.98 13.55
CA GLN A 3 -3.76 -2.43 13.32
C GLN A 3 -4.42 -2.90 12.01
N MET A 4 -5.61 -2.38 11.69
CA MET A 4 -6.29 -2.68 10.43
C MET A 4 -5.52 -2.17 9.21
N ALA A 5 -4.74 -1.08 9.34
CA ALA A 5 -3.88 -0.59 8.28
C ALA A 5 -2.66 -1.49 8.05
N ILE A 6 -2.05 -2.05 9.11
CA ILE A 6 -0.98 -3.06 8.99
C ILE A 6 -1.52 -4.31 8.31
N ASP A 7 -2.72 -4.75 8.69
CA ASP A 7 -3.33 -5.93 8.10
C ASP A 7 -3.67 -5.68 6.62
N SER A 8 -4.09 -4.46 6.29
CA SER A 8 -4.25 -4.02 4.91
C SER A 8 -2.93 -3.98 4.13
N ASP A 9 -1.84 -3.50 4.73
CA ASP A 9 -0.53 -3.42 4.08
C ASP A 9 0.12 -4.80 3.90
N LEU A 10 -0.05 -5.71 4.87
CA LEU A 10 0.38 -7.11 4.79
C LEU A 10 -0.42 -7.83 3.70
N ASN A 11 -1.74 -7.67 3.68
CA ASN A 11 -2.60 -8.26 2.66
C ASN A 11 -2.38 -7.63 1.28
N ALA A 12 -1.93 -6.37 1.21
CA ALA A 12 -1.53 -5.71 -0.04
C ALA A 12 -0.10 -6.11 -0.50
N GLY A 13 0.61 -6.94 0.26
CA GLY A 13 1.98 -7.38 -0.03
C GLY A 13 3.03 -6.28 0.05
N LEU A 14 2.70 -5.13 0.67
CA LEU A 14 3.60 -4.00 0.85
C LEU A 14 4.62 -4.26 1.97
N ILE A 15 4.31 -5.17 2.89
CA ILE A 15 5.15 -5.63 4.00
C ILE A 15 5.06 -7.15 4.14
N ASP A 16 6.10 -7.78 4.69
CA ASP A 16 6.12 -9.23 4.96
C ASP A 16 5.56 -9.58 6.36
N GLU A 17 5.39 -10.87 6.63
CA GLU A 17 4.79 -11.37 7.87
C GLU A 17 5.64 -11.03 9.12
N SER A 18 6.97 -11.02 8.98
CA SER A 18 7.87 -10.61 10.06
C SER A 18 7.74 -9.12 10.38
N GLU A 19 7.61 -8.28 9.35
CA GLU A 19 7.45 -6.84 9.45
C GLU A 19 6.07 -6.47 10.01
N ALA A 20 5.01 -7.18 9.61
CA ALA A 20 3.67 -6.99 10.18
C ALA A 20 3.62 -7.38 11.66
N LYS A 21 4.26 -8.48 12.05
CA LYS A 21 4.37 -8.89 13.47
C LYS A 21 5.11 -7.83 14.29
N ARG A 22 6.21 -7.28 13.76
CA ARG A 22 6.96 -6.18 14.38
C ARG A 22 6.10 -4.93 14.56
N ARG A 23 5.40 -4.49 13.50
CA ARG A 23 4.55 -3.29 13.57
C ARG A 23 3.33 -3.46 14.48
N ARG A 24 2.76 -4.66 14.58
CA ARG A 24 1.66 -4.95 15.53
C ARG A 24 2.14 -4.84 16.97
N GLU A 25 3.35 -5.34 17.24
CA GLU A 25 3.98 -5.19 18.55
C GLU A 25 4.26 -3.72 18.88
N GLU A 26 4.76 -2.94 17.92
CA GLU A 26 4.95 -1.49 18.09
C GLU A 26 3.62 -0.77 18.42
N ILE A 27 2.51 -1.09 17.74
CA ILE A 27 1.19 -0.52 18.08
C ILE A 27 0.71 -0.95 19.46
N ARG A 28 0.95 -2.21 19.83
CA ARG A 28 0.56 -2.71 21.15
C ARG A 28 1.32 -1.98 22.24
N GLN A 29 2.64 -1.82 22.08
CA GLN A 29 3.47 -1.02 22.98
C GLN A 29 3.02 0.44 23.03
N GLU A 30 2.64 1.03 21.89
CA GLU A 30 2.08 2.38 21.83
C GLU A 30 0.75 2.48 22.61
N ALA A 31 -0.15 1.51 22.45
CA ALA A 31 -1.43 1.45 23.16
C ALA A 31 -1.25 1.24 24.67
N ASP A 32 -0.35 0.34 25.08
CA ASP A 32 -0.01 0.08 26.47
C ASP A 32 0.65 1.31 27.11
N PHE A 33 1.50 2.01 26.36
CA PHE A 33 2.11 3.28 26.77
C PHE A 33 1.07 4.39 26.96
N PHE A 34 0.13 4.58 26.01
CA PHE A 34 -0.93 5.58 26.14
C PHE A 34 -1.96 5.21 27.23
N GLY A 35 -2.24 3.93 27.42
CA GLY A 35 -3.07 3.43 28.52
C GLY A 35 -2.45 3.69 29.90
N ALA A 36 -1.14 3.44 30.04
CA ALA A 36 -0.39 3.76 31.25
C ALA A 36 -0.23 5.28 31.46
N MET A 37 -0.03 6.05 30.38
CA MET A 37 0.11 7.50 30.40
C MET A 37 -1.19 8.23 30.75
N ASP A 38 -2.37 7.75 30.35
CA ASP A 38 -3.64 8.43 30.70
C ASP A 38 -3.86 8.46 32.22
N GLY A 39 -3.46 7.39 32.93
CA GLY A 39 -3.41 7.35 34.38
C GLY A 39 -2.40 8.35 34.95
N SER A 40 -1.12 8.20 34.59
CA SER A 40 -0.03 9.04 35.12
C SER A 40 -0.20 10.54 34.79
N SER A 41 -0.72 10.88 33.60
CA SER A 41 -0.94 12.27 33.18
C SER A 41 -2.05 12.97 33.98
N LYS A 42 -3.10 12.25 34.39
CA LYS A 42 -4.14 12.78 35.30
C LYS A 42 -3.57 13.05 36.70
N PHE A 43 -2.71 12.17 37.22
CA PHE A 43 -2.04 12.39 38.51
C PHE A 43 -1.03 13.56 38.46
N VAL A 44 -0.17 13.61 37.44
CA VAL A 44 0.81 14.70 37.26
C VAL A 44 0.13 16.04 37.02
N ARG A 45 -0.97 16.07 36.27
CA ARG A 45 -1.76 17.29 36.07
C ARG A 45 -2.43 17.75 37.37
N GLY A 46 -2.91 16.82 38.20
CA GLY A 46 -3.41 17.11 39.54
C GLY A 46 -2.33 17.68 40.47
N ASP A 47 -1.14 17.07 40.48
CA ASP A 47 0.01 17.50 41.28
C ASP A 47 0.52 18.89 40.85
N ALA A 48 0.58 19.15 39.53
CA ALA A 48 0.97 20.46 39.00
C ALA A 48 -0.03 21.57 39.36
N ILE A 49 -1.34 21.29 39.29
CA ILE A 49 -2.39 22.25 39.68
C ILE A 49 -2.33 22.52 41.19
N ALA A 50 -2.15 21.49 42.01
CA ALA A 50 -2.00 21.61 43.45
C ALA A 50 -0.73 22.41 43.82
N GLY A 51 0.40 22.14 43.17
CA GLY A 51 1.65 22.86 43.35
C GLY A 51 1.55 24.34 42.99
N ILE A 52 0.87 24.69 41.89
CA ILE A 52 0.61 26.09 41.52
C ILE A 52 -0.30 26.77 42.56
N LEU A 53 -1.32 26.09 43.07
CA LEU A 53 -2.19 26.62 44.13
C LEU A 53 -1.40 26.87 45.42
N ILE A 54 -0.57 25.92 45.85
CA ILE A 54 0.28 26.05 47.03
C ILE A 54 1.28 27.20 46.86
N LEU A 55 1.90 27.33 45.68
CA LEU A 55 2.79 28.46 45.34
C LEU A 55 2.08 29.80 45.53
N VAL A 56 0.89 29.96 44.94
CA VAL A 56 0.11 31.20 45.03
C VAL A 56 -0.32 31.49 46.47
N ILE A 57 -0.77 30.47 47.21
CA ILE A 57 -1.16 30.62 48.62
C ILE A 57 0.04 31.00 49.49
N ASN A 58 1.19 30.36 49.31
CA ASN A 58 2.39 30.65 50.10
C ASN A 58 2.95 32.04 49.80
N ILE A 59 2.92 32.49 48.54
CA ILE A 59 3.35 33.84 48.17
C ILE A 59 2.37 34.89 48.73
N ILE A 60 1.06 34.76 48.47
CA ILE A 60 0.07 35.76 48.92
C ILE A 60 -0.09 35.74 50.44
N GLY A 61 -0.22 34.56 51.03
CA GLY A 61 -0.36 34.38 52.48
C GLY A 61 0.90 34.76 53.23
N GLY A 62 2.08 34.40 52.71
CA GLY A 62 3.37 34.83 53.24
C GLY A 62 3.55 36.34 53.18
N PHE A 63 3.11 36.97 52.09
CA PHE A 63 3.12 38.42 51.95
C PHE A 63 2.19 39.12 52.94
N ALA A 64 0.97 38.61 53.12
CA ALA A 64 0.01 39.12 54.10
C ALA A 64 0.56 39.00 55.53
N VAL A 65 1.13 37.85 55.92
CA VAL A 65 1.69 37.64 57.26
C VAL A 65 2.96 38.47 57.49
N GLY A 66 3.86 38.53 56.51
CA GLY A 66 5.11 39.28 56.62
C GLY A 66 4.91 40.79 56.67
N ALA A 67 4.08 41.34 55.77
CA ALA A 67 3.85 42.78 55.70
C ALA A 67 2.86 43.28 56.78
N ILE A 68 1.77 42.55 57.05
CA ILE A 68 0.70 43.02 57.94
C ILE A 68 0.93 42.58 59.38
N ALA A 69 1.25 41.30 59.64
CA ALA A 69 1.37 40.79 61.00
C ALA A 69 2.75 41.01 61.63
N ARG A 70 3.82 41.02 60.82
CA ARG A 70 5.22 41.20 61.29
C ARG A 70 5.83 42.56 60.93
N GLY A 71 5.14 43.38 60.12
CA GLY A 71 5.57 44.73 59.76
C GLY A 71 6.85 44.80 58.93
N TRP A 72 7.21 43.70 58.23
CA TRP A 72 8.45 43.64 57.45
C TRP A 72 8.36 44.48 56.17
N PRO A 73 9.47 45.06 55.70
CA PRO A 73 9.54 45.69 54.38
C PRO A 73 9.11 44.72 53.27
N ILE A 74 8.40 45.25 52.28
CA ILE A 74 7.85 44.49 51.14
C ILE A 74 8.95 43.68 50.43
N GLY A 75 10.13 44.27 50.21
CA GLY A 75 11.25 43.59 49.56
C GLY A 75 11.77 42.38 50.35
N GLN A 76 11.94 42.53 51.67
CA GLN A 76 12.40 41.46 52.55
C GLN A 76 11.37 40.32 52.64
N THR A 77 10.08 40.67 52.67
CA THR A 77 9.00 39.68 52.71
C THR A 77 8.93 38.88 51.41
N ALA A 78 9.07 39.55 50.27
CA ALA A 78 9.09 38.89 48.96
C ALA A 78 10.27 37.93 48.83
N GLU A 79 11.47 38.33 49.23
CA GLU A 79 12.67 37.48 49.15
C GLU A 79 12.55 36.20 49.99
N VAL A 80 12.14 36.34 51.27
CA VAL A 80 12.05 35.20 52.20
C VAL A 80 10.97 34.21 51.78
N PHE A 81 9.75 34.67 51.51
CA PHE A 81 8.65 33.77 51.17
C PHE A 81 8.77 33.21 49.74
N THR A 82 9.36 33.95 48.80
CA THR A 82 9.67 33.39 47.46
C THR A 82 10.72 32.29 47.57
N THR A 83 11.78 32.49 48.35
CA THR A 83 12.83 31.47 48.54
C THR A 83 12.29 30.22 49.23
N LEU A 84 11.48 30.39 50.29
CA LEU A 84 10.85 29.27 51.00
C LEU A 84 9.88 28.50 50.09
N THR A 85 9.11 29.20 49.24
CA THR A 85 8.15 28.58 48.34
C THR A 85 8.84 27.83 47.19
N ILE A 86 9.93 28.37 46.64
CA ILE A 86 10.77 27.65 45.67
C ILE A 86 11.39 26.41 46.34
N GLY A 87 11.86 26.54 47.59
CA GLY A 87 12.36 25.42 48.37
C GLY A 87 11.32 24.31 48.53
N ASP A 88 10.12 24.63 49.01
CA ASP A 88 9.01 23.68 49.18
C ASP A 88 8.63 22.99 47.85
N GLY A 89 8.58 23.76 46.76
CA GLY A 89 8.36 23.23 45.41
C GLY A 89 9.43 22.22 44.98
N LEU A 90 10.71 22.51 45.23
CA LEU A 90 11.81 21.58 44.90
C LEU A 90 11.77 20.32 45.79
N THR A 91 11.46 20.48 47.09
CA THR A 91 11.44 19.35 48.04
C THR A 91 10.28 18.39 47.81
N SER A 92 9.14 18.89 47.32
CA SER A 92 7.94 18.08 47.02
C SER A 92 7.93 17.52 45.60
N GLN A 93 8.34 18.31 44.60
CA GLN A 93 8.20 17.91 43.19
C GLN A 93 9.30 16.97 42.70
N ILE A 94 10.54 17.12 43.18
CA ILE A 94 11.64 16.24 42.73
C ILE A 94 11.35 14.77 43.10
N PRO A 95 10.96 14.42 44.34
CA PRO A 95 10.60 13.05 44.68
C PRO A 95 9.35 12.55 43.93
N SER A 96 8.31 13.38 43.82
CA SER A 96 7.08 13.04 43.07
C SER A 96 7.39 12.66 41.62
N PHE A 97 8.25 13.45 40.97
CA PHE A 97 8.69 13.20 39.60
C PHE A 97 9.48 11.88 39.47
N ILE A 98 10.41 11.62 40.38
CA ILE A 98 11.19 10.36 40.39
C ILE A 98 10.26 9.14 40.58
N ILE A 99 9.29 9.22 41.49
CA ILE A 99 8.33 8.15 41.75
C ILE A 99 7.43 7.92 40.53
N SER A 100 6.96 8.98 39.89
CA SER A 100 6.14 8.91 38.67
C SER A 100 6.90 8.26 37.51
N ILE A 101 8.16 8.64 37.28
CA ILE A 101 9.02 8.00 36.27
C ILE A 101 9.25 6.53 36.60
N ALA A 102 9.56 6.20 37.87
CA ALA A 102 9.78 4.83 38.28
C ALA A 102 8.52 3.96 38.08
N ALA A 103 7.34 4.48 38.43
CA ALA A 103 6.07 3.79 38.20
C ALA A 103 5.78 3.61 36.70
N ALA A 104 6.01 4.64 35.88
CA ALA A 104 5.86 4.56 34.43
C ALA A 104 6.79 3.50 33.82
N LEU A 105 8.07 3.50 34.20
CA LEU A 105 9.06 2.51 33.75
C LEU A 105 8.73 1.08 34.18
N ILE A 106 8.15 0.89 35.36
CA ILE A 106 7.70 -0.43 35.84
C ILE A 106 6.51 -0.94 35.01
N VAL A 107 5.59 -0.06 34.62
CA VAL A 107 4.40 -0.42 33.83
C VAL A 107 4.74 -0.70 32.36
N THR A 108 5.66 0.09 31.77
CA THR A 108 6.10 -0.09 30.37
C THR A 108 7.00 -1.31 30.15
N ARG A 109 7.54 -1.90 31.23
CA ARG A 109 8.37 -3.12 31.18
C ARG A 109 7.66 -4.35 30.60
N SER A 110 6.33 -4.36 30.52
CA SER A 110 5.56 -5.54 30.07
C SER A 110 5.74 -5.94 28.59
N GLY A 111 6.51 -5.17 27.80
CA GLY A 111 6.70 -5.43 26.36
C GLY A 111 8.15 -5.46 25.81
N SER A 112 9.20 -5.20 26.60
CA SER A 112 10.60 -5.21 26.09
C SER A 112 11.44 -6.37 26.67
N SER A 113 12.26 -6.99 25.82
CA SER A 113 13.15 -8.11 26.18
C SER A 113 14.53 -7.67 26.69
N GLU A 114 14.85 -6.37 26.58
CA GLU A 114 16.12 -5.79 26.99
C GLU A 114 16.10 -5.34 28.45
N THR A 115 17.29 -5.17 29.05
CA THR A 115 17.38 -4.64 30.41
C THR A 115 17.12 -3.12 30.40
N LEU A 116 16.38 -2.63 31.38
CA LEU A 116 16.04 -1.20 31.55
C LEU A 116 17.26 -0.26 31.42
N GLY A 117 18.45 -0.71 31.86
CA GLY A 117 19.68 0.06 31.76
C GLY A 117 20.19 0.23 30.32
N GLU A 118 20.09 -0.82 29.50
CA GLU A 118 20.47 -0.80 28.09
C GLU A 118 19.51 0.05 27.27
N GLU A 119 18.20 -0.08 27.54
CA GLU A 119 17.16 0.67 26.86
C GLU A 119 17.26 2.18 27.20
N PHE A 120 17.46 2.52 28.47
CA PHE A 120 17.63 3.91 28.91
C PHE A 120 18.92 4.53 28.34
N ALA A 121 20.03 3.79 28.34
CA ALA A 121 21.27 4.25 27.72
C ALA A 121 21.09 4.44 26.20
N GLY A 122 20.42 3.52 25.52
CA GLY A 122 20.10 3.61 24.10
C GLY A 122 19.24 4.84 23.76
N GLN A 123 18.16 5.06 24.52
CA GLN A 123 17.28 6.21 24.34
C GLN A 123 18.00 7.54 24.59
N LEU A 124 18.77 7.65 25.68
CA LEU A 124 19.54 8.85 26.00
C LEU A 124 20.58 9.17 24.93
N THR A 125 21.22 8.14 24.36
CA THR A 125 22.22 8.29 23.29
C THR A 125 21.62 8.52 21.89
N SER A 126 20.31 8.26 21.70
CA SER A 126 19.62 8.38 20.40
C SER A 126 19.09 9.78 20.07
N GLN A 127 19.01 10.70 21.04
CA GLN A 127 18.50 12.06 20.84
C GLN A 127 19.59 13.14 21.05
N PRO A 128 20.59 13.24 20.16
CA PRO A 128 21.71 14.17 20.33
C PRO A 128 21.29 15.65 20.32
N ARG A 129 20.14 15.98 19.70
CA ARG A 129 19.60 17.36 19.65
C ARG A 129 19.18 17.84 21.04
N GLY A 130 18.55 16.99 21.86
CA GLY A 130 18.14 17.35 23.22
C GLY A 130 19.36 17.73 24.06
N MET A 131 20.42 16.92 24.00
CA MET A 131 21.68 17.17 24.72
C MET A 131 22.34 18.50 24.34
N VAL A 132 22.29 18.90 23.05
CA VAL A 132 22.84 20.19 22.60
C VAL A 132 22.06 21.35 23.17
N ILE A 133 20.72 21.25 23.17
CA ILE A 133 19.84 22.30 23.71
C ILE A 133 20.09 22.43 25.22
N THR A 134 20.17 21.31 25.95
CA THR A 134 20.46 21.31 27.38
C THR A 134 21.86 21.85 27.69
N ALA A 135 22.88 21.47 26.93
CA ALA A 135 24.24 21.99 27.10
C ALA A 135 24.30 23.52 26.86
N ALA A 136 23.62 24.01 25.83
CA ALA A 136 23.54 25.44 25.54
C ALA A 136 22.79 26.20 26.65
N PHE A 137 21.71 25.62 27.18
CA PHE A 137 20.94 26.19 28.28
C PHE A 137 21.77 26.25 29.58
N LEU A 138 22.49 25.17 29.93
CA LEU A 138 23.38 25.13 31.10
C LEU A 138 24.54 26.13 30.97
N ALA A 139 25.10 26.28 29.77
CA ALA A 139 26.11 27.30 29.50
C ALA A 139 25.55 28.72 29.64
N ALA A 140 24.30 28.96 29.24
CA ALA A 140 23.61 30.24 29.46
C ALA A 140 23.34 30.49 30.95
N LEU A 141 22.95 29.46 31.70
CA LEU A 141 22.74 29.56 33.16
C LEU A 141 24.04 29.84 33.93
N ALA A 142 25.20 29.45 33.39
CA ALA A 142 26.48 29.74 34.02
C ALA A 142 26.80 31.25 34.09
N PHE A 143 26.04 32.11 33.42
CA PHE A 143 26.14 33.57 33.56
C PHE A 143 25.29 34.14 34.72
N THR A 144 24.55 33.29 35.44
CA THR A 144 23.75 33.65 36.62
C THR A 144 24.54 33.40 37.93
N PRO A 145 24.10 33.86 39.12
CA PRO A 145 24.83 33.66 40.38
C PRO A 145 24.82 32.20 40.91
N LEU A 146 24.53 31.22 40.05
CA LEU A 146 24.58 29.79 40.34
C LEU A 146 26.03 29.27 40.25
N PRO A 147 26.35 28.11 40.85
CA PRO A 147 27.70 27.54 40.84
C PRO A 147 28.16 27.25 39.40
N THR A 148 28.98 28.16 38.86
CA THR A 148 29.39 28.20 37.45
C THR A 148 30.26 27.01 37.05
N VAL A 149 31.12 26.54 37.95
CA VAL A 149 32.06 25.44 37.70
C VAL A 149 31.32 24.11 37.42
N PRO A 150 30.38 23.63 38.25
CA PRO A 150 29.57 22.46 37.95
C PRO A 150 28.73 22.59 36.67
N LEU A 151 28.12 23.75 36.44
CA LEU A 151 27.26 24.00 35.28
C LEU A 151 28.04 23.96 33.96
N MET A 152 29.22 24.58 33.94
CA MET A 152 30.05 24.61 32.75
C MET A 152 30.72 23.25 32.49
N ALA A 153 31.13 22.53 33.55
CA ALA A 153 31.65 21.18 33.42
C ALA A 153 30.61 20.20 32.83
N THR A 154 29.37 20.26 33.32
CA THR A 154 28.27 19.43 32.81
C THR A 154 27.84 19.82 31.39
N ALA A 155 27.82 21.11 31.06
CA ALA A 155 27.56 21.59 29.70
C ALA A 155 28.61 21.08 28.70
N ILE A 156 29.90 21.13 29.05
CA ILE A 156 31.00 20.62 28.21
C ILE A 156 30.90 19.10 28.04
N ALA A 157 30.60 18.36 29.12
CA ALA A 157 30.44 16.91 29.05
C ALA A 157 29.29 16.50 28.11
N LEU A 158 28.12 17.12 28.24
CA LEU A 158 26.97 16.86 27.37
C LEU A 158 27.24 17.29 25.91
N GLY A 159 27.91 18.42 25.71
CA GLY A 159 28.28 18.91 24.38
C GLY A 159 29.26 17.98 23.65
N THR A 160 30.28 17.48 24.35
CA THR A 160 31.26 16.52 23.79
C THR A 160 30.63 15.16 23.50
N MET A 161 29.78 14.66 24.41
CA MET A 161 29.02 13.42 24.21
C MET A 161 28.10 13.52 22.99
N SER A 162 27.34 14.61 22.84
CA SER A 162 26.49 14.81 21.66
C SER A 162 27.29 14.94 20.36
N PHE A 163 28.43 15.64 20.39
CA PHE A 163 29.30 15.78 19.22
C PHE A 163 29.83 14.43 18.71
N THR A 164 30.26 13.55 19.61
CA THR A 164 30.73 12.20 19.25
C THR A 164 29.60 11.32 18.70
N MET A 165 28.38 11.42 19.25
CA MET A 165 27.20 10.72 18.75
C MET A 165 26.81 11.16 17.34
N ILE A 166 26.70 12.47 17.09
CA ILE A 166 26.37 13.02 15.77
C ILE A 166 27.41 12.60 14.73
N ARG A 167 28.70 12.59 15.12
CA ARG A 167 29.80 12.16 14.24
C ARG A 167 29.73 10.66 13.94
N SER A 168 29.42 9.82 14.94
CA SER A 168 29.28 8.37 14.75
C SER A 168 28.07 8.01 13.87
N SER A 169 26.93 8.70 14.06
CA SER A 169 25.73 8.51 13.24
C SER A 169 25.94 8.97 11.79
N ARG A 170 26.67 10.08 11.58
CA ARG A 170 27.08 10.49 10.22
C ARG A 170 28.02 9.48 9.57
N ARG A 171 28.94 8.87 10.33
CA ARG A 171 29.87 7.85 9.81
C ARG A 171 29.15 6.54 9.47
N LYS A 172 28.17 6.12 10.29
CA LYS A 172 27.27 4.99 9.98
C LYS A 172 26.40 5.27 8.75
N ALA A 173 25.82 6.47 8.64
CA ALA A 173 25.04 6.88 7.47
C ALA A 173 25.90 6.98 6.18
N GLN A 174 27.19 7.34 6.29
CA GLN A 174 28.13 7.28 5.18
C GLN A 174 28.51 5.84 4.80
N HIS A 175 28.71 4.95 5.77
CA HIS A 175 28.92 3.53 5.49
C HIS A 175 27.69 2.87 4.86
N GLU A 176 26.48 3.14 5.34
CA GLU A 176 25.24 2.64 4.73
C GLU A 176 25.00 3.19 3.31
N ARG A 177 25.43 4.43 3.04
CA ARG A 177 25.41 4.99 1.68
C ARG A 177 26.48 4.37 0.78
N ALA A 178 27.66 4.04 1.32
CA ALA A 178 28.72 3.33 0.61
C ALA A 178 28.32 1.87 0.32
N ASP A 179 27.65 1.19 1.26
CA ASP A 179 27.10 -0.16 1.06
C ASP A 179 25.91 -0.18 0.08
N LYS A 180 25.10 0.89 0.04
CA LYS A 180 24.05 1.06 -0.99
C LYS A 180 24.61 1.43 -2.37
N ALA A 181 25.75 2.15 -2.44
CA ALA A 181 26.44 2.45 -3.69
C ALA A 181 27.26 1.26 -4.22
N ALA A 182 27.82 0.43 -3.34
CA ALA A 182 28.45 -0.85 -3.68
C ALA A 182 27.43 -1.96 -4.03
N LYS A 183 26.15 -1.76 -3.69
CA LYS A 183 25.00 -2.57 -4.12
C LYS A 183 24.28 -2.01 -5.35
N ALA A 184 24.83 -1.02 -6.04
CA ALA A 184 24.52 -0.84 -7.46
C ALA A 184 25.04 -2.08 -8.21
N PRO A 185 24.25 -2.76 -9.05
CA PRO A 185 24.66 -4.02 -9.62
C PRO A 185 25.75 -3.78 -10.66
N ALA A 186 27.01 -3.96 -10.25
CA ALA A 186 28.00 -4.60 -11.11
C ALA A 186 27.95 -6.10 -10.75
N SER A 187 27.07 -6.84 -11.43
CA SER A 187 26.95 -8.28 -11.25
C SER A 187 26.98 -8.96 -12.61
N ASP A 188 28.20 -9.28 -13.05
CA ASP A 188 28.47 -10.41 -13.96
C ASP A 188 28.45 -11.76 -13.20
N ALA A 189 27.95 -11.80 -11.96
CA ALA A 189 27.63 -13.05 -11.28
C ALA A 189 26.23 -13.53 -11.70
N PRO A 190 26.08 -14.79 -12.16
CA PRO A 190 24.77 -15.35 -12.47
C PRO A 190 23.84 -15.26 -11.25
N PRO A 191 22.55 -14.93 -11.44
CA PRO A 191 21.59 -14.93 -10.35
C PRO A 191 21.56 -16.32 -9.65
N PRO A 192 21.30 -16.38 -8.34
CA PRO A 192 21.11 -17.65 -7.62
C PRO A 192 20.17 -18.58 -8.39
N ILE A 193 20.45 -19.88 -8.43
CA ILE A 193 19.66 -20.85 -9.21
C ILE A 193 18.18 -20.80 -8.80
N GLU A 194 17.90 -20.50 -7.53
CA GLU A 194 16.55 -20.39 -6.97
C GLU A 194 15.74 -19.22 -7.53
N THR A 195 16.37 -18.12 -7.97
CA THR A 195 15.66 -17.01 -8.62
C THR A 195 15.41 -17.26 -10.10
N LEU A 196 16.21 -18.13 -10.74
CA LEU A 196 15.94 -18.63 -12.10
C LEU A 196 14.74 -19.59 -12.15
N LEU A 197 14.36 -20.18 -11.01
CA LEU A 197 13.19 -21.07 -10.90
C LEU A 197 11.86 -20.32 -10.72
N LYS A 198 11.88 -19.00 -10.49
CA LYS A 198 10.65 -18.21 -10.39
C LYS A 198 10.08 -17.99 -11.78
N VAL A 199 8.88 -18.54 -12.00
CA VAL A 199 8.12 -18.34 -13.23
C VAL A 199 7.23 -17.12 -13.03
N ASP A 200 7.48 -16.06 -13.80
CA ASP A 200 6.61 -14.89 -13.82
C ASP A 200 5.26 -15.27 -14.45
N THR A 201 4.15 -14.89 -13.80
CA THR A 201 2.80 -15.27 -14.26
C THR A 201 2.45 -14.64 -15.60
N LEU A 202 2.84 -13.38 -15.82
CA LEU A 202 2.56 -12.61 -17.03
C LEU A 202 3.80 -11.79 -17.39
N GLU A 203 4.33 -12.02 -18.59
CA GLU A 203 5.50 -11.29 -19.12
C GLU A 203 5.15 -10.59 -20.43
N LEU A 204 5.72 -9.41 -20.62
CA LEU A 204 5.71 -8.69 -21.89
C LEU A 204 7.17 -8.49 -22.31
N GLU A 205 7.59 -9.18 -23.36
CA GLU A 205 8.89 -8.96 -23.96
C GLU A 205 8.77 -8.02 -25.15
N VAL A 206 9.68 -7.07 -25.24
CA VAL A 206 9.69 -6.05 -26.30
C VAL A 206 11.02 -6.01 -27.03
N GLY A 207 10.96 -5.76 -28.33
CA GLY A 207 12.12 -5.38 -29.13
C GLY A 207 12.65 -4.00 -28.74
N TYR A 208 13.92 -3.75 -29.03
CA TYR A 208 14.61 -2.52 -28.62
C TYR A 208 13.93 -1.23 -29.14
N GLY A 209 13.30 -1.26 -30.31
CA GLY A 209 12.59 -0.11 -30.87
C GLY A 209 11.34 0.30 -30.10
N LEU A 210 10.80 -0.56 -29.23
CA LEU A 210 9.61 -0.30 -28.42
C LEU A 210 9.93 0.22 -27.02
N VAL A 211 11.21 0.23 -26.62
CA VAL A 211 11.66 0.74 -25.31
C VAL A 211 11.17 2.18 -25.03
N PRO A 212 11.15 3.11 -26.02
CA PRO A 212 10.62 4.46 -25.79
C PRO A 212 9.15 4.50 -25.35
N LEU A 213 8.34 3.49 -25.71
CA LEU A 213 6.93 3.41 -25.29
C LEU A 213 6.78 3.06 -23.79
N ILE A 214 7.82 2.49 -23.18
CA ILE A 214 7.84 2.06 -21.77
C ILE A 214 8.48 3.14 -20.88
N ASP A 215 9.54 3.80 -21.37
CA ASP A 215 10.31 4.77 -20.60
C ASP A 215 9.59 6.11 -20.47
N LYS A 216 9.14 6.43 -19.24
CA LYS A 216 8.51 7.72 -18.91
C LYS A 216 9.41 8.92 -19.21
N GLY A 217 10.74 8.77 -19.11
CA GLY A 217 11.68 9.83 -19.43
C GLY A 217 11.68 10.22 -20.91
N GLN A 218 11.23 9.32 -21.78
CA GLN A 218 11.10 9.51 -23.24
C GLN A 218 9.67 9.80 -23.67
N GLY A 219 8.75 10.00 -22.71
CA GLY A 219 7.32 10.23 -22.99
C GLY A 219 6.48 8.95 -23.13
N GLY A 220 7.04 7.79 -22.82
CA GLY A 220 6.32 6.52 -22.80
C GLY A 220 5.25 6.44 -21.70
N ASP A 221 4.09 5.89 -22.04
CA ASP A 221 2.92 5.80 -21.17
C ASP A 221 2.42 4.35 -20.98
N LEU A 222 3.11 3.33 -21.53
CA LEU A 222 2.66 1.94 -21.50
C LEU A 222 2.45 1.41 -20.06
N LEU A 223 3.34 1.76 -19.14
CA LEU A 223 3.23 1.37 -17.73
C LEU A 223 1.96 1.92 -17.08
N ASP A 224 1.57 3.15 -17.42
CA ASP A 224 0.36 3.78 -16.87
C ASP A 224 -0.90 3.13 -17.45
N ARG A 225 -0.86 2.74 -18.74
CA ARG A 225 -1.93 1.97 -19.38
C ARG A 225 -2.07 0.58 -18.77
N ILE A 226 -0.99 -0.14 -18.52
CA ILE A 226 -1.03 -1.45 -17.83
C ILE A 226 -1.67 -1.33 -16.45
N ASN A 227 -1.35 -0.27 -15.69
CA ASN A 227 -1.98 -0.02 -14.40
C ASN A 227 -3.48 0.31 -14.53
N ALA A 228 -3.89 1.01 -15.58
CA ALA A 228 -5.29 1.27 -15.87
C ALA A 228 -6.04 -0.02 -16.24
N ILE A 229 -5.47 -0.89 -17.07
CA ILE A 229 -6.00 -2.21 -17.42
C ILE A 229 -6.24 -3.04 -16.16
N ARG A 230 -5.27 -3.08 -15.25
CA ARG A 230 -5.40 -3.82 -13.98
C ARG A 230 -6.63 -3.39 -13.18
N ARG A 231 -6.88 -2.08 -13.08
CA ARG A 231 -8.07 -1.54 -12.40
C ARG A 231 -9.35 -1.83 -13.17
N GLN A 232 -9.32 -1.68 -14.49
CA GLN A 232 -10.47 -1.97 -15.34
C GLN A 232 -10.92 -3.42 -15.18
N LEU A 233 -10.00 -4.39 -15.29
CA LEU A 233 -10.33 -5.82 -15.18
C LEU A 233 -10.84 -6.20 -13.80
N ALA A 234 -10.32 -5.58 -12.74
CA ALA A 234 -10.84 -5.78 -11.38
C ALA A 234 -12.29 -5.30 -11.25
N VAL A 235 -12.66 -4.19 -11.91
CA VAL A 235 -14.04 -3.66 -11.90
C VAL A 235 -14.97 -4.42 -12.84
N GLU A 236 -14.48 -4.78 -14.03
CA GLU A 236 -15.27 -5.40 -15.10
C GLU A 236 -15.51 -6.88 -14.82
N LEU A 237 -14.45 -7.64 -14.52
CA LEU A 237 -14.50 -9.09 -14.34
C LEU A 237 -14.41 -9.53 -12.88
N GLY A 238 -13.99 -8.68 -11.94
CA GLY A 238 -13.67 -9.12 -10.58
C GLY A 238 -12.36 -9.89 -10.47
N LEU A 239 -11.51 -9.84 -11.50
CA LEU A 239 -10.20 -10.48 -11.55
C LEU A 239 -9.10 -9.44 -11.33
N VAL A 240 -8.21 -9.69 -10.38
CA VAL A 240 -7.00 -8.88 -10.20
C VAL A 240 -5.93 -9.41 -11.15
N MET A 241 -5.57 -8.60 -12.15
CA MET A 241 -4.49 -8.95 -13.06
C MET A 241 -3.15 -8.97 -12.28
N PRO A 242 -2.34 -10.04 -12.42
CA PRO A 242 -1.01 -10.10 -11.79
C PRO A 242 -0.08 -9.04 -12.37
N PRO A 243 1.02 -8.70 -11.67
CA PRO A 243 2.02 -7.78 -12.19
C PRO A 243 2.59 -8.27 -13.54
N VAL A 244 2.69 -7.36 -14.52
CA VAL A 244 3.27 -7.66 -15.82
C VAL A 244 4.78 -7.40 -15.74
N ARG A 245 5.59 -8.45 -15.93
CA ARG A 245 7.04 -8.29 -16.02
C ARG A 245 7.42 -7.86 -17.43
N ILE A 246 7.96 -6.65 -17.57
CA ILE A 246 8.44 -6.15 -18.86
C ILE A 246 9.94 -6.44 -18.99
N ARG A 247 10.35 -7.01 -20.13
CA ARG A 247 11.75 -7.29 -20.46
C ARG A 247 12.06 -6.84 -21.88
N ASP A 248 13.21 -6.22 -22.10
CA ASP A 248 13.76 -6.07 -23.43
C ASP A 248 14.36 -7.40 -23.91
N ASN A 249 14.17 -7.73 -25.18
CA ASN A 249 14.73 -8.93 -25.76
C ASN A 249 15.34 -8.64 -27.14
N MET A 250 16.66 -8.70 -27.22
CA MET A 250 17.42 -8.46 -28.45
C MET A 250 17.21 -9.55 -29.53
N GLN A 251 16.60 -10.68 -29.20
CA GLN A 251 16.25 -11.72 -30.16
C GLN A 251 14.95 -11.41 -30.92
N LEU A 252 14.13 -10.47 -30.43
CA LEU A 252 12.93 -10.01 -31.13
C LEU A 252 13.28 -8.97 -32.18
N GLY A 253 12.44 -8.86 -33.21
CA GLY A 253 12.50 -7.74 -34.15
C GLY A 253 12.36 -6.39 -33.44
N SER A 254 12.92 -5.31 -33.99
CA SER A 254 12.93 -3.99 -33.33
C SER A 254 11.54 -3.47 -32.97
N SER A 255 10.54 -3.80 -33.78
CA SER A 255 9.13 -3.40 -33.65
C SER A 255 8.23 -4.52 -33.15
N GLU A 256 8.81 -5.63 -32.70
CA GLU A 256 8.07 -6.81 -32.26
C GLU A 256 7.90 -6.82 -30.73
N TYR A 257 6.75 -7.31 -30.26
CA TYR A 257 6.57 -7.68 -28.87
C TYR A 257 5.90 -9.05 -28.79
N ARG A 258 6.09 -9.72 -27.64
CA ARG A 258 5.38 -10.95 -27.32
C ARG A 258 4.92 -10.96 -25.88
N VAL A 259 3.78 -11.60 -25.65
CA VAL A 259 3.18 -11.78 -24.34
C VAL A 259 3.31 -13.25 -23.94
N LYS A 260 3.72 -13.49 -22.70
CA LYS A 260 3.84 -14.83 -22.15
C LYS A 260 3.02 -14.98 -20.89
N VAL A 261 2.45 -16.18 -20.71
CA VAL A 261 1.84 -16.61 -19.46
C VAL A 261 2.64 -17.78 -18.94
N ARG A 262 3.17 -17.64 -17.71
CA ARG A 262 4.00 -18.66 -17.06
C ARG A 262 5.17 -19.16 -17.93
N GLY A 263 5.82 -18.23 -18.64
CA GLY A 263 6.95 -18.48 -19.53
C GLY A 263 6.59 -19.00 -20.94
N ALA A 264 5.34 -19.41 -21.19
CA ALA A 264 4.87 -19.83 -22.50
C ALA A 264 4.38 -18.64 -23.33
N GLU A 265 4.81 -18.53 -24.58
CA GLU A 265 4.35 -17.50 -25.52
C GLU A 265 2.89 -17.74 -25.90
N ILE A 266 2.03 -16.77 -25.61
CA ILE A 266 0.59 -16.83 -25.94
C ILE A 266 0.23 -15.95 -27.14
N ALA A 267 1.02 -14.90 -27.39
CA ALA A 267 0.81 -14.00 -28.50
C ALA A 267 2.10 -13.26 -28.88
N ARG A 268 2.16 -12.84 -30.14
CA ARG A 268 3.27 -12.11 -30.75
C ARG A 268 2.72 -11.18 -31.81
N SER A 269 3.17 -9.93 -31.83
CA SER A 269 2.72 -8.94 -32.80
C SER A 269 3.77 -7.87 -33.03
N ASN A 270 3.64 -7.16 -34.15
CA ASN A 270 4.44 -5.97 -34.46
C ASN A 270 3.66 -4.70 -34.17
N VAL A 271 4.38 -3.64 -33.79
CA VAL A 271 3.83 -2.30 -33.57
C VAL A 271 4.86 -1.24 -33.99
N HIS A 272 4.41 -0.13 -34.56
CA HIS A 272 5.28 0.95 -35.03
C HIS A 272 5.15 2.17 -34.10
N PRO A 273 6.14 2.45 -33.22
CA PRO A 273 6.03 3.51 -32.21
C PRO A 273 5.68 4.89 -32.73
N GLU A 274 6.14 5.23 -33.94
CA GLU A 274 5.96 6.55 -34.56
C GLU A 274 4.74 6.65 -35.48
N MET A 275 3.99 5.56 -35.67
CA MET A 275 2.81 5.51 -36.54
C MET A 275 1.52 5.32 -35.73
N LEU A 276 0.40 5.54 -36.42
CA LEU A 276 -0.93 5.29 -35.89
C LEU A 276 -1.57 4.11 -36.63
N MET A 277 -2.37 3.31 -35.93
CA MET A 277 -3.16 2.25 -36.53
C MET A 277 -4.55 2.76 -36.85
N ALA A 278 -4.96 2.67 -38.11
CA ALA A 278 -6.31 2.96 -38.58
C ALA A 278 -7.04 1.65 -38.86
N MET A 279 -8.15 1.42 -38.16
CA MET A 279 -8.98 0.22 -38.27
C MET A 279 -10.30 0.55 -38.95
N ASP A 280 -10.75 -0.32 -39.86
CA ASP A 280 -12.08 -0.22 -40.48
C ASP A 280 -13.10 -1.06 -39.68
N PRO A 281 -14.06 -0.43 -38.98
CA PRO A 281 -15.12 -1.15 -38.28
C PRO A 281 -16.25 -1.64 -39.21
N GLY A 282 -16.09 -1.53 -40.53
CA GLY A 282 -17.07 -1.92 -41.56
C GLY A 282 -17.91 -0.75 -42.10
N ILE A 283 -17.60 0.48 -41.70
CA ILE A 283 -18.28 1.72 -42.11
C ILE A 283 -17.32 2.75 -42.72
N ALA A 284 -16.07 2.35 -42.99
CA ALA A 284 -15.10 3.25 -43.61
C ALA A 284 -15.52 3.65 -45.03
N THR A 285 -15.29 4.92 -45.37
CA THR A 285 -15.62 5.48 -46.69
C THR A 285 -14.35 5.67 -47.53
N GLY A 286 -13.84 4.57 -48.10
CA GLY A 286 -12.71 4.56 -49.02
C GLY A 286 -11.41 4.00 -48.41
N THR A 287 -10.30 4.09 -49.17
CA THR A 287 -9.00 3.56 -48.77
C THR A 287 -8.02 4.66 -48.39
N LEU A 288 -7.21 4.40 -47.37
CA LEU A 288 -6.11 5.25 -46.93
C LEU A 288 -4.77 4.72 -47.43
N GLU A 289 -3.81 5.62 -47.59
CA GLU A 289 -2.42 5.25 -47.84
C GLU A 289 -1.77 4.87 -46.51
N GLY A 290 -1.22 3.65 -46.43
CA GLY A 290 -0.60 3.11 -45.23
C GLY A 290 -0.12 1.68 -45.45
N GLU A 291 0.61 1.13 -44.47
CA GLU A 291 1.10 -0.24 -44.52
C GLU A 291 0.00 -1.20 -44.01
N PRO A 292 -0.50 -2.14 -44.84
CA PRO A 292 -1.53 -3.08 -44.42
C PRO A 292 -1.07 -3.98 -43.27
N THR A 293 -1.94 -4.19 -42.29
CA THR A 293 -1.70 -5.05 -41.14
C THR A 293 -3.03 -5.64 -40.63
N THR A 294 -2.93 -6.56 -39.69
CA THR A 294 -4.06 -7.04 -38.90
C THR A 294 -3.94 -6.50 -37.49
N GLU A 295 -5.04 -5.99 -36.94
CA GLU A 295 -5.11 -5.59 -35.54
C GLU A 295 -5.05 -6.84 -34.64
N PRO A 296 -4.19 -6.87 -33.62
CA PRO A 296 -3.87 -8.10 -32.90
C PRO A 296 -4.93 -8.60 -31.89
N ALA A 297 -5.82 -7.75 -31.37
CA ALA A 297 -6.80 -8.13 -30.35
C ALA A 297 -8.05 -8.81 -30.93
N PHE A 298 -8.56 -8.31 -32.05
CA PHE A 298 -9.83 -8.70 -32.66
C PHE A 298 -9.67 -9.23 -34.09
N GLY A 299 -8.48 -9.13 -34.68
CA GLY A 299 -8.22 -9.62 -36.02
C GLY A 299 -8.80 -8.74 -37.14
N LEU A 300 -9.05 -7.46 -36.86
CA LEU A 300 -9.61 -6.53 -37.83
C LEU A 300 -8.57 -6.12 -38.88
N ASN A 301 -9.03 -5.83 -40.10
CA ASN A 301 -8.18 -5.23 -41.13
C ASN A 301 -7.80 -3.82 -40.72
N ALA A 302 -6.50 -3.52 -40.76
CA ALA A 302 -5.97 -2.23 -40.34
C ALA A 302 -4.81 -1.76 -41.22
N LEU A 303 -4.48 -0.48 -41.08
CA LEU A 303 -3.38 0.18 -41.80
C LEU A 303 -2.52 0.95 -40.79
N TRP A 304 -1.20 0.82 -40.89
CA TRP A 304 -0.28 1.75 -40.25
C TRP A 304 -0.17 3.01 -41.10
N ILE A 305 -0.58 4.14 -40.53
CA ILE A 305 -0.60 5.45 -41.19
C ILE A 305 0.31 6.41 -40.44
N ARG A 306 0.84 7.40 -41.16
CA ARG A 306 1.62 8.48 -40.53
C ARG A 306 0.70 9.38 -39.69
N PRO A 307 1.20 10.00 -38.61
CA PRO A 307 0.39 10.84 -37.73
C PRO A 307 -0.38 11.97 -38.44
N GLU A 308 0.16 12.50 -39.54
CA GLU A 308 -0.46 13.59 -40.32
C GLU A 308 -1.77 13.17 -40.99
N LEU A 309 -1.97 11.86 -41.21
CA LEU A 309 -3.18 11.32 -41.86
C LEU A 309 -4.34 11.08 -40.88
N ARG A 310 -4.15 11.29 -39.57
CA ARG A 310 -5.16 11.05 -38.53
C ARG A 310 -6.50 11.69 -38.86
N GLN A 311 -6.52 13.00 -39.09
CA GLN A 311 -7.77 13.75 -39.32
C GLN A 311 -8.51 13.26 -40.56
N ARG A 312 -7.77 12.91 -41.62
CA ARG A 312 -8.34 12.34 -42.84
C ARG A 312 -8.94 10.95 -42.58
N ALA A 313 -8.24 10.11 -41.83
CA ALA A 313 -8.71 8.77 -41.50
C ALA A 313 -9.99 8.81 -40.66
N GLU A 314 -10.04 9.66 -39.63
CA GLU A 314 -11.23 9.86 -38.79
C GLU A 314 -12.42 10.40 -39.62
N THR A 315 -12.18 11.32 -40.56
CA THR A 315 -13.23 11.82 -41.49
C THR A 315 -13.78 10.71 -42.40
N MET A 316 -12.97 9.71 -42.70
CA MET A 316 -13.36 8.53 -43.48
C MET A 316 -13.95 7.42 -42.61
N ASN A 317 -14.30 7.69 -41.35
CA ASN A 317 -14.84 6.76 -40.36
C ASN A 317 -13.89 5.62 -39.93
N TYR A 318 -12.58 5.76 -40.11
CA TYR A 318 -11.62 4.85 -39.49
C TYR A 318 -11.50 5.14 -37.99
N THR A 319 -11.35 4.09 -37.19
CA THR A 319 -10.94 4.23 -35.78
C THR A 319 -9.43 4.30 -35.71
N VAL A 320 -8.87 5.41 -35.23
CA VAL A 320 -7.43 5.67 -35.22
C VAL A 320 -6.87 5.62 -33.80
N VAL A 321 -5.86 4.79 -33.57
CA VAL A 321 -5.23 4.58 -32.25
C VAL A 321 -3.70 4.65 -32.35
N ASP A 322 -3.03 5.03 -31.26
CA ASP A 322 -1.56 5.04 -31.17
C ASP A 322 -0.99 3.63 -30.88
N ALA A 323 0.32 3.47 -31.08
CA ALA A 323 1.02 2.20 -30.86
C ALA A 323 0.84 1.65 -29.44
N THR A 324 0.92 2.51 -28.41
CA THR A 324 0.73 2.09 -27.02
C THR A 324 -0.68 1.57 -26.78
N SER A 325 -1.70 2.20 -27.37
CA SER A 325 -3.10 1.75 -27.29
C SER A 325 -3.29 0.39 -27.96
N VAL A 326 -2.65 0.15 -29.10
CA VAL A 326 -2.69 -1.17 -29.76
C VAL A 326 -2.15 -2.25 -28.82
N MET A 327 -0.97 -2.03 -28.22
CA MET A 327 -0.38 -2.97 -27.25
C MET A 327 -1.27 -3.16 -26.03
N ALA A 328 -1.83 -2.07 -25.49
CA ALA A 328 -2.69 -2.08 -24.31
C ALA A 328 -4.00 -2.85 -24.55
N THR A 329 -4.67 -2.62 -25.68
CA THR A 329 -5.89 -3.34 -26.07
C THR A 329 -5.63 -4.82 -26.27
N HIS A 330 -4.55 -5.16 -26.97
CA HIS A 330 -4.16 -6.55 -27.16
C HIS A 330 -3.87 -7.25 -25.83
N LEU A 331 -3.07 -6.63 -24.94
CA LEU A 331 -2.79 -7.19 -23.63
C LEU A 331 -4.09 -7.38 -22.82
N THR A 332 -5.02 -6.43 -22.90
CA THR A 332 -6.32 -6.54 -22.23
C THR A 332 -7.10 -7.76 -22.72
N GLU A 333 -7.22 -7.96 -24.03
CA GLU A 333 -7.93 -9.11 -24.58
C GLU A 333 -7.24 -10.45 -24.33
N LEU A 334 -5.91 -10.48 -24.31
CA LEU A 334 -5.16 -11.68 -23.91
C LEU A 334 -5.43 -12.04 -22.44
N VAL A 335 -5.42 -11.05 -21.55
CA VAL A 335 -5.72 -11.28 -20.13
C VAL A 335 -7.16 -11.72 -19.93
N LYS A 336 -8.13 -11.18 -20.69
CA LYS A 336 -9.52 -11.65 -20.66
C LYS A 336 -9.65 -13.07 -21.17
N THR A 337 -8.94 -13.42 -22.24
CA THR A 337 -8.98 -14.75 -22.86
C THR A 337 -8.35 -15.82 -21.97
N HIS A 338 -7.26 -15.48 -21.28
CA HIS A 338 -6.56 -16.36 -20.34
C HIS A 338 -6.91 -16.09 -18.87
N ALA A 339 -8.02 -15.40 -18.60
CA ALA A 339 -8.44 -14.99 -17.25
C ALA A 339 -8.52 -16.16 -16.28
N SER A 340 -8.98 -17.30 -16.77
CA SER A 340 -9.14 -18.51 -15.99
C SER A 340 -7.81 -19.16 -15.59
N GLU A 341 -6.77 -19.03 -16.42
CA GLU A 341 -5.39 -19.49 -16.12
C GLU A 341 -4.65 -18.56 -15.14
N LEU A 342 -5.01 -17.27 -15.17
CA LEU A 342 -4.48 -16.25 -14.27
C LEU A 342 -5.12 -16.32 -12.87
N LEU A 343 -6.30 -16.92 -12.73
CA LEU A 343 -6.96 -17.13 -11.44
C LEU A 343 -6.27 -18.25 -10.62
N THR A 344 -5.30 -17.86 -9.81
CA THR A 344 -4.57 -18.77 -8.93
C THR A 344 -5.36 -19.09 -7.65
N ARG A 345 -4.88 -20.06 -6.86
CA ARG A 345 -5.44 -20.34 -5.53
C ARG A 345 -5.30 -19.17 -4.58
N GLU A 346 -4.21 -18.42 -4.70
CA GLU A 346 -3.94 -17.24 -3.89
C GLU A 346 -4.95 -16.14 -4.21
N GLU A 347 -5.22 -15.89 -5.50
CA GLU A 347 -6.26 -14.95 -5.93
C GLU A 347 -7.65 -15.34 -5.40
N VAL A 348 -8.02 -16.62 -5.46
CA VAL A 348 -9.29 -17.09 -4.89
C VAL A 348 -9.34 -16.88 -3.38
N ASN A 349 -8.26 -17.13 -2.65
CA ASN A 349 -8.20 -16.83 -1.22
C ASN A 349 -8.36 -15.33 -0.94
N ASN A 350 -7.71 -14.47 -1.73
CA ASN A 350 -7.85 -13.02 -1.61
C ASN A 350 -9.31 -12.57 -1.85
N LEU A 351 -10.00 -13.17 -2.83
CA LEU A 351 -11.43 -12.94 -3.07
C LEU A 351 -12.29 -13.39 -1.88
N ILE A 352 -12.00 -14.55 -1.28
CA ILE A 352 -12.69 -15.05 -0.10
C ILE A 352 -12.48 -14.12 1.11
N GLU A 353 -11.25 -13.67 1.36
CA GLU A 353 -10.97 -12.73 2.46
C GLU A 353 -11.67 -11.38 2.24
N GLY A 354 -11.69 -10.87 1.00
CA GLY A 354 -12.43 -9.67 0.63
C GLY A 354 -13.95 -9.82 0.79
N LEU A 355 -14.49 -11.02 0.58
CA LEU A 355 -15.89 -11.33 0.91
C LEU A 355 -16.11 -11.41 2.42
N ARG A 356 -15.22 -12.10 3.16
CA ARG A 356 -15.31 -12.27 4.62
C ARG A 356 -15.32 -10.92 5.35
N ALA A 357 -14.56 -9.94 4.88
CA ALA A 357 -14.56 -8.59 5.44
C ALA A 357 -15.92 -7.88 5.33
N ARG A 358 -16.74 -8.22 4.32
CA ARG A 358 -18.05 -7.60 4.07
C ARG A 358 -19.21 -8.43 4.61
N VAL A 359 -19.15 -9.75 4.42
CA VAL A 359 -20.22 -10.71 4.76
C VAL A 359 -19.63 -11.89 5.55
N PRO A 360 -19.14 -11.68 6.78
CA PRO A 360 -18.40 -12.70 7.53
C PRO A 360 -19.23 -13.96 7.82
N LYS A 361 -20.53 -13.80 8.13
CA LYS A 361 -21.42 -14.92 8.45
C LYS A 361 -21.57 -15.91 7.31
N LEU A 362 -21.76 -15.41 6.08
CA LEU A 362 -21.83 -16.26 4.88
C LEU A 362 -20.54 -17.07 4.71
N CYS A 363 -19.39 -16.42 4.86
CA CYS A 363 -18.10 -17.10 4.73
C CYS A 363 -17.90 -18.16 5.81
N GLU A 364 -18.27 -17.89 7.07
CA GLU A 364 -18.14 -18.84 8.18
C GLU A 364 -19.04 -20.07 8.02
N GLU A 365 -20.26 -19.89 7.51
CA GLU A 365 -21.23 -20.97 7.31
C GLU A 365 -20.96 -21.77 6.02
N ALA A 366 -20.56 -21.10 4.94
CA ALA A 366 -20.40 -21.73 3.63
C ALA A 366 -18.98 -22.29 3.38
N ILE A 367 -17.92 -21.58 3.78
CA ILE A 367 -16.53 -21.88 3.38
C ILE A 367 -15.66 -22.21 4.61
N PRO A 368 -15.04 -23.40 4.70
CA PRO A 368 -14.99 -24.49 3.72
C PRO A 368 -16.08 -25.56 3.91
N ALA A 369 -17.03 -25.35 4.82
CA ALA A 369 -17.93 -26.40 5.31
C ALA A 369 -18.86 -26.98 4.24
N ILE A 370 -19.43 -26.12 3.39
CA ILE A 370 -20.33 -26.50 2.29
C ILE A 370 -19.59 -26.44 0.95
N VAL A 371 -18.86 -25.34 0.73
CA VAL A 371 -18.13 -25.06 -0.51
C VAL A 371 -16.64 -25.04 -0.20
N LYS A 372 -15.89 -26.00 -0.76
CA LYS A 372 -14.44 -26.01 -0.61
C LYS A 372 -13.81 -24.94 -1.50
N PRO A 373 -12.71 -24.29 -1.08
CA PRO A 373 -12.01 -23.31 -1.91
C PRO A 373 -11.60 -23.83 -3.30
N ALA A 374 -11.28 -25.13 -3.42
CA ALA A 374 -10.96 -25.75 -4.70
C ALA A 374 -12.18 -25.86 -5.64
N ASP A 375 -13.35 -26.16 -5.09
CA ASP A 375 -14.60 -26.26 -5.85
C ASP A 375 -15.05 -24.86 -6.30
N LEU A 376 -14.94 -23.87 -5.40
CA LEU A 376 -15.15 -22.46 -5.73
C LEU A 376 -14.21 -22.01 -6.85
N GLN A 377 -12.90 -22.31 -6.76
CA GLN A 377 -11.96 -21.98 -7.82
C GLN A 377 -12.39 -22.59 -9.16
N ARG A 378 -12.88 -23.84 -9.19
CA ARG A 378 -13.31 -24.50 -10.42
C ARG A 378 -14.51 -23.81 -11.05
N VAL A 379 -15.50 -23.42 -10.24
CA VAL A 379 -16.67 -22.67 -10.73
C VAL A 379 -16.26 -21.29 -11.24
N LEU A 380 -15.43 -20.54 -10.50
CA LEU A 380 -14.92 -19.24 -10.93
C LEU A 380 -14.11 -19.35 -12.23
N HIS A 381 -13.32 -20.41 -12.39
CA HIS A 381 -12.57 -20.70 -13.62
C HIS A 381 -13.51 -20.92 -14.81
N ASN A 382 -14.57 -21.71 -14.64
CA ASN A 382 -15.57 -21.94 -15.68
C ASN A 382 -16.28 -20.64 -16.10
N LEU A 383 -16.68 -19.82 -15.12
CA LEU A 383 -17.29 -18.50 -15.38
C LEU A 383 -16.34 -17.59 -16.18
N LEU A 384 -15.09 -17.45 -15.74
CA LEU A 384 -14.10 -16.61 -16.40
C LEU A 384 -13.74 -17.11 -17.80
N ARG A 385 -13.74 -18.43 -18.04
CA ARG A 385 -13.51 -19.01 -19.37
C ARG A 385 -14.55 -18.56 -20.40
N GLU A 386 -15.76 -18.26 -19.95
CA GLU A 386 -16.83 -17.69 -20.77
C GLU A 386 -16.97 -16.16 -20.61
N ARG A 387 -15.97 -15.50 -20.03
CA ARG A 387 -15.94 -14.04 -19.77
C ARG A 387 -17.10 -13.55 -18.88
N VAL A 388 -17.64 -14.42 -18.02
CA VAL A 388 -18.63 -14.05 -17.01
C VAL A 388 -17.93 -13.39 -15.80
N PRO A 389 -18.33 -12.17 -15.40
CA PRO A 389 -17.75 -11.50 -14.25
C PRO A 389 -17.97 -12.26 -12.94
N ILE A 390 -16.93 -12.33 -12.12
CA ILE A 390 -16.92 -12.96 -10.80
C ILE A 390 -16.91 -11.93 -9.65
N ARG A 391 -17.25 -10.68 -9.95
CA ARG A 391 -17.24 -9.57 -8.96
C ARG A 391 -18.27 -9.76 -7.84
N ASP A 392 -19.41 -10.36 -8.17
CA ASP A 392 -20.49 -10.63 -7.21
C ASP A 392 -20.26 -11.96 -6.47
N MET A 393 -19.18 -11.99 -5.68
CA MET A 393 -18.78 -13.17 -4.90
C MET A 393 -19.84 -13.59 -3.88
N GLU A 394 -20.66 -12.66 -3.39
CA GLU A 394 -21.74 -12.94 -2.44
C GLU A 394 -22.80 -13.82 -3.11
N THR A 395 -23.37 -13.37 -4.23
CA THR A 395 -24.35 -14.17 -4.99
C THR A 395 -23.76 -15.52 -5.43
N ILE A 396 -22.48 -15.55 -5.84
CA ILE A 396 -21.81 -16.80 -6.24
C ILE A 396 -21.75 -17.78 -5.06
N VAL A 397 -21.26 -17.35 -3.89
CA VAL A 397 -21.09 -18.22 -2.73
C VAL A 397 -22.43 -18.67 -2.15
N GLU A 398 -23.44 -17.78 -2.09
CA GLU A 398 -24.81 -18.15 -1.69
C GLU A 398 -25.39 -19.23 -2.60
N THR A 399 -25.27 -19.04 -3.93
CA THR A 399 -25.77 -20.01 -4.90
C THR A 399 -25.07 -21.36 -4.73
N LEU A 400 -23.76 -21.36 -4.52
CA LEU A 400 -23.03 -22.60 -4.30
C LEU A 400 -23.39 -23.25 -2.96
N ALA A 401 -23.63 -22.48 -1.90
CA ALA A 401 -24.07 -23.02 -0.62
C ALA A 401 -25.43 -23.73 -0.71
N ASP A 402 -26.36 -23.19 -1.50
CA ASP A 402 -27.69 -23.78 -1.71
C ASP A 402 -27.65 -25.07 -2.55
N TRP A 403 -26.78 -25.12 -3.56
CA TRP A 403 -26.78 -26.19 -4.56
C TRP A 403 -25.71 -27.26 -4.38
N ALA A 404 -24.58 -26.96 -3.72
CA ALA A 404 -23.52 -27.94 -3.45
C ALA A 404 -23.99 -29.17 -2.64
N PRO A 405 -24.96 -29.07 -1.70
CA PRO A 405 -25.53 -30.26 -1.07
C PRO A 405 -26.33 -31.15 -2.02
N ARG A 406 -26.82 -30.60 -3.14
CA ARG A 406 -27.68 -31.29 -4.12
C ARG A 406 -26.89 -31.89 -5.28
N SER A 407 -25.78 -31.26 -5.66
CA SER A 407 -24.90 -31.74 -6.73
C SER A 407 -23.44 -31.48 -6.41
N LYS A 408 -22.59 -32.46 -6.74
CA LYS A 408 -21.12 -32.35 -6.70
C LYS A 408 -20.52 -32.08 -8.07
N ASP A 409 -21.34 -32.00 -9.10
CA ASP A 409 -20.90 -31.73 -10.46
C ASP A 409 -20.67 -30.22 -10.63
N MET A 410 -19.42 -29.85 -10.93
CA MET A 410 -19.01 -28.45 -11.05
C MET A 410 -19.63 -27.75 -12.25
N ASP A 411 -19.94 -28.47 -13.33
CA ASP A 411 -20.55 -27.88 -14.52
C ASP A 411 -22.02 -27.53 -14.23
N ILE A 412 -22.74 -28.41 -13.52
CA ILE A 412 -24.10 -28.12 -13.04
C ILE A 412 -24.11 -26.93 -12.07
N LEU A 413 -23.18 -26.89 -11.11
CA LEU A 413 -23.06 -25.77 -10.18
C LEU A 413 -22.75 -24.46 -10.91
N THR A 414 -21.90 -24.51 -11.94
CA THR A 414 -21.59 -23.35 -12.78
C THR A 414 -22.87 -22.81 -13.44
N GLU A 415 -23.74 -23.66 -13.99
CA GLU A 415 -24.99 -23.22 -14.60
C GLU A 415 -25.96 -22.56 -13.60
N TYR A 416 -26.08 -23.11 -12.40
CA TYR A 416 -26.87 -22.45 -11.34
C TYR A 416 -26.31 -21.08 -10.97
N THR A 417 -24.98 -20.96 -10.87
CA THR A 417 -24.32 -19.67 -10.63
C THR A 417 -24.50 -18.70 -11.79
N ARG A 418 -24.42 -19.14 -13.05
CA ARG A 418 -24.72 -18.28 -14.22
C ARG A 418 -26.16 -17.76 -14.17
N LYS A 419 -27.11 -18.62 -13.78
CA LYS A 419 -28.52 -18.24 -13.64
C LYS A 419 -28.76 -17.21 -12.53
N SER A 420 -28.03 -17.28 -11.42
CA SER A 420 -28.12 -16.24 -10.37
C SER A 420 -27.49 -14.93 -10.82
N LEU A 421 -26.43 -14.98 -11.62
CA LEU A 421 -25.75 -13.83 -12.25
C LEU A 421 -26.45 -13.28 -13.52
N ARG A 422 -27.66 -13.74 -13.86
CA ARG A 422 -28.36 -13.37 -15.12
C ARG A 422 -28.43 -11.87 -15.39
N ARG A 423 -28.55 -11.03 -14.35
CA ARG A 423 -28.62 -9.56 -14.52
C ARG A 423 -27.29 -9.02 -15.02
N THR A 424 -26.19 -9.42 -14.40
CA THR A 424 -24.83 -9.03 -14.79
C THR A 424 -24.50 -9.52 -16.20
N ILE A 425 -24.82 -10.78 -16.51
CA ILE A 425 -24.57 -11.35 -17.84
C ILE A 425 -25.38 -10.61 -18.90
N CYS A 426 -26.69 -10.42 -18.69
CA CYS A 426 -27.52 -9.71 -19.66
C CYS A 426 -27.09 -8.25 -19.84
N GLU A 427 -26.71 -7.55 -18.77
CA GLU A 427 -26.25 -6.16 -18.83
C GLU A 427 -24.95 -6.02 -19.62
N GLN A 428 -24.02 -6.96 -19.47
CA GLN A 428 -22.74 -6.98 -20.19
C GLN A 428 -22.89 -7.01 -21.72
N TYR A 429 -23.93 -7.65 -22.23
CA TYR A 429 -24.18 -7.78 -23.67
C TYR A 429 -25.33 -6.92 -24.18
N ALA A 430 -25.98 -6.15 -23.30
CA ALA A 430 -27.07 -5.27 -23.69
C ALA A 430 -26.53 -4.05 -24.45
N VAL A 431 -27.13 -3.76 -25.59
CA VAL A 431 -26.92 -2.51 -26.32
C VAL A 431 -28.06 -1.54 -26.03
N SER A 432 -27.76 -0.24 -26.02
CA SER A 432 -28.77 0.80 -25.90
C SER A 432 -29.34 1.10 -27.28
N ASP A 433 -30.64 0.88 -27.45
CA ASP A 433 -31.39 1.18 -28.66
C ASP A 433 -32.62 2.01 -28.24
N ASP A 434 -32.63 3.30 -28.61
CA ASP A 434 -33.69 4.27 -28.26
C ASP A 434 -34.01 4.34 -26.75
N GLY A 435 -32.96 4.30 -25.91
CA GLY A 435 -33.09 4.36 -24.45
C GLY A 435 -33.61 3.08 -23.79
N LYS A 436 -33.79 1.99 -24.55
CA LYS A 436 -34.13 0.67 -24.03
C LYS A 436 -32.95 -0.28 -24.18
N ALA A 437 -32.76 -1.13 -23.17
CA ALA A 437 -31.77 -2.21 -23.23
C ALA A 437 -32.27 -3.31 -24.19
N ARG A 438 -31.46 -3.65 -25.19
CA ARG A 438 -31.74 -4.70 -26.16
C ARG A 438 -30.58 -5.69 -26.21
N LEU A 439 -30.91 -6.98 -26.22
CA LEU A 439 -29.94 -8.05 -26.50
C LEU A 439 -30.06 -8.43 -27.97
N VAL A 440 -28.93 -8.45 -28.67
CA VAL A 440 -28.83 -8.97 -30.04
C VAL A 440 -28.26 -10.37 -29.94
N CYS A 441 -29.05 -11.37 -30.34
CA CYS A 441 -28.67 -12.78 -30.24
C CYS A 441 -28.80 -13.48 -31.59
N VAL A 442 -28.03 -14.56 -31.74
CA VAL A 442 -28.20 -15.55 -32.80
C VAL A 442 -28.80 -16.79 -32.14
N THR A 443 -29.90 -17.29 -32.66
CA THR A 443 -30.60 -18.48 -32.13
C THR A 443 -30.37 -19.66 -33.04
N LEU A 444 -30.41 -20.87 -32.47
CA LEU A 444 -30.45 -22.10 -33.27
C LEU A 444 -31.82 -22.24 -33.93
N ASP A 445 -31.86 -22.88 -35.09
CA ASP A 445 -33.13 -23.28 -35.70
C ASP A 445 -33.78 -24.38 -34.83
N PRO A 446 -35.09 -24.32 -34.56
CA PRO A 446 -35.75 -25.31 -33.69
C PRO A 446 -35.54 -26.76 -34.12
N SER A 447 -35.47 -27.04 -35.44
CA SER A 447 -35.24 -28.40 -35.94
C SER A 447 -33.83 -28.90 -35.68
N PHE A 448 -32.87 -27.98 -35.53
CA PHE A 448 -31.50 -28.29 -35.15
C PHE A 448 -31.37 -28.42 -33.63
N GLU A 449 -32.10 -27.61 -32.85
CA GLU A 449 -32.13 -27.69 -31.39
C GLU A 449 -32.65 -29.05 -30.90
N ASP A 450 -33.69 -29.61 -31.55
CA ASP A 450 -34.21 -30.96 -31.21
C ASP A 450 -33.20 -32.11 -31.47
N GLN A 451 -32.13 -31.87 -32.25
CA GLN A 451 -31.13 -32.88 -32.60
C GLN A 451 -29.90 -32.89 -31.67
N VAL A 452 -29.66 -31.80 -30.94
CA VAL A 452 -28.50 -31.60 -30.06
C VAL A 452 -28.89 -31.88 -28.62
#